data_AF-A0A7S2XVA7-F1
#
_entry.id   AF-A0A7S2XVA7-F1
#
_cell.length_a   1.000
_cell.length_b   1.000
_cell.length_c   1.000
_cell.angle_alpha   90.00
_cell.angle_beta   90.00
_cell.angle_gamma   90.00
#
_symmetry.space_group_name_H-M   'P 1'
#
loop_
_entity.id
_entity.type
_entity.pdbx_description
1 polymer ?
#
loop_
_entity_poly.entity_id
_entity_poly.type
_entity_poly.pdbx_seq_one_letter_code
_entity_poly.pdbx_strand_id
1 'polypeptide(L)'
;KPAYAKLWGRGEDGSEFTAYITKLPTRLGRGGEIEPSADFIVLGNAKGISRHHATIDWVPTKNCFCIICHSKNGMIVHQEYFGKDSKVYLSSKSALKILDVSVYFLLADNNTEEADGEDILKE
;
A
#
# COMPACT_ATOMS: atom_id res chain seq x y z
N LYS A 1 3.72 -16.41 1.19
CA LYS A 1 2.56 -16.17 0.30
C LYS A 1 2.95 -15.11 -0.71
N PRO A 2 2.64 -15.26 -2.00
CA PRO A 2 2.90 -14.19 -2.97
C PRO A 2 2.08 -12.95 -2.60
N ALA A 3 2.68 -11.76 -2.74
CA ALA A 3 2.03 -10.47 -2.56
C ALA A 3 2.00 -9.75 -3.91
N TYR A 4 0.96 -8.98 -4.17
CA TYR A 4 0.84 -8.14 -5.36
C TYR A 4 1.67 -6.85 -5.25
N ALA A 5 1.80 -6.33 -4.03
CA ALA A 5 2.51 -5.10 -3.73
C ALA A 5 2.85 -5.03 -2.23
N LYS A 6 3.73 -4.09 -1.87
CA LYS A 6 4.15 -3.76 -0.51
C LYS A 6 3.91 -2.27 -0.24
N LEU A 7 3.40 -1.94 0.94
CA LEU A 7 3.44 -0.60 1.50
C LEU A 7 4.62 -0.52 2.47
N TRP A 8 5.51 0.45 2.28
CA TRP A 8 6.69 0.61 3.13
C TRP A 8 6.97 2.09 3.43
N GLY A 9 7.22 2.42 4.69
CA GLY A 9 7.57 3.79 5.09
C GLY A 9 7.45 3.99 6.59
N ARG A 10 6.76 5.06 7.00
CA ARG A 10 6.55 5.43 8.40
C ARG A 10 5.08 5.33 8.79
N GLY A 11 4.84 4.70 9.93
CA GLY A 11 3.53 4.57 10.56
C GLY A 11 3.12 5.83 11.31
N GLU A 12 1.95 5.77 11.94
CA GLU A 12 1.33 6.86 12.69
C GLU A 12 2.21 7.38 13.85
N ASP A 13 2.95 6.49 14.52
CA ASP A 13 3.88 6.80 15.61
C ASP A 13 5.29 7.16 15.13
N GLY A 14 5.50 7.24 13.81
CA GLY A 14 6.80 7.47 13.18
C GLY A 14 7.71 6.24 13.11
N SER A 15 7.27 5.08 13.62
CA SER A 15 7.99 3.81 13.48
C SER A 15 7.98 3.30 12.04
N GLU A 16 8.84 2.34 11.73
CA GLU A 16 8.84 1.70 10.42
C GLU A 16 7.54 0.93 10.20
N PHE A 17 6.88 1.22 9.08
CA PHE A 17 5.64 0.57 8.67
C PHE A 17 5.89 -0.30 7.44
N THR A 18 5.50 -1.57 7.54
CA THR A 18 5.48 -2.51 6.41
C THR A 18 4.16 -3.27 6.38
N ALA A 19 3.48 -3.27 5.24
CA ALA A 19 2.31 -4.10 5.00
C ALA A 19 2.33 -4.70 3.58
N TYR A 20 1.84 -5.92 3.44
CA TYR A 20 1.80 -6.63 2.16
C TYR A 20 0.38 -6.74 1.63
N ILE A 21 0.18 -6.38 0.37
CA ILE A 21 -1.09 -6.50 -0.34
C ILE A 21 -1.13 -7.91 -0.94
N THR A 22 -1.85 -8.81 -0.28
CA THR A 22 -1.98 -10.22 -0.69
C THR A 22 -3.33 -10.57 -1.28
N LYS A 23 -4.29 -9.63 -1.23
CA LYS A 23 -5.65 -9.78 -1.76
C LYS A 23 -6.10 -8.47 -2.41
N LEU A 24 -6.98 -8.55 -3.39
CA LEU A 24 -7.58 -7.39 -4.02
C LEU A 24 -9.11 -7.56 -4.05
N PRO A 25 -9.88 -6.49 -3.79
CA PRO A 25 -9.43 -5.18 -3.29
C PRO A 25 -8.88 -5.27 -1.85
N THR A 26 -7.91 -4.42 -1.51
CA THR A 26 -7.41 -4.25 -0.14
C THR A 26 -7.87 -2.92 0.44
N ARG A 27 -8.51 -2.96 1.59
CA ARG A 27 -8.98 -1.79 2.34
C ARG A 27 -7.89 -1.29 3.28
N LEU A 28 -7.79 0.02 3.41
CA LEU A 28 -6.90 0.71 4.33
C LEU A 28 -7.73 1.52 5.32
N GLY A 29 -7.37 1.51 6.59
CA GLY A 29 -8.06 2.34 7.56
C GLY A 29 -7.59 2.17 8.99
N ARG A 30 -8.37 2.75 9.90
CA ARG A 30 -8.13 2.66 11.33
C ARG A 30 -8.49 1.27 11.85
N GLY A 31 -7.62 0.72 12.70
CA GLY A 31 -7.89 -0.51 13.44
C GLY A 31 -9.12 -0.36 14.33
N GLY A 32 -9.99 -1.38 14.30
CA GLY A 32 -11.10 -1.54 15.24
C GLY A 32 -11.02 -2.91 15.91
N GLU A 33 -12.10 -3.37 16.55
CA GLU A 33 -12.23 -4.74 17.09
C GLU A 33 -12.22 -5.85 16.01
N ILE A 34 -12.07 -5.49 14.73
CA ILE A 34 -12.06 -6.43 13.62
C ILE A 34 -10.66 -7.01 13.54
N GLU A 35 -10.58 -8.33 13.75
CA GLU A 35 -9.39 -9.16 13.53
C GLU A 35 -8.66 -8.78 12.23
N PRO A 36 -7.32 -8.78 12.21
CA PRO A 36 -6.55 -8.53 11.01
C PRO A 36 -6.97 -9.51 9.89
N SER A 37 -7.57 -8.98 8.83
CA SER A 37 -7.99 -9.76 7.67
C SER A 37 -7.05 -9.53 6.49
N ALA A 38 -6.93 -10.52 5.61
CA ALA A 38 -6.02 -10.44 4.45
C ALA A 38 -6.40 -9.32 3.44
N ASP A 39 -7.62 -8.78 3.52
CA ASP A 39 -8.15 -7.68 2.71
C ASP A 39 -8.18 -6.34 3.46
N PHE A 40 -7.60 -6.24 4.66
CA PHE A 40 -7.57 -5.01 5.45
C PHE A 40 -6.18 -4.74 6.03
N ILE A 41 -5.64 -3.55 5.74
CA ILE A 41 -4.40 -3.05 6.31
C ILE A 41 -4.74 -1.95 7.32
N VAL A 42 -4.37 -2.21 8.58
CA VAL A 42 -4.46 -1.23 9.67
C VAL A 42 -3.34 -0.19 9.48
N LEU A 43 -3.73 1.07 9.34
CA LEU A 43 -2.79 2.20 9.22
C LEU A 43 -2.40 2.79 10.58
N GLY A 44 -3.26 2.64 11.58
CA GLY A 44 -3.09 3.27 12.89
C GLY A 44 -4.42 3.31 13.66
N ASN A 45 -4.43 4.03 14.78
CA ASN A 45 -5.56 4.18 15.70
C ASN A 45 -6.06 5.63 15.88
N ALA A 46 -5.47 6.61 15.20
CA ALA A 46 -5.90 8.00 15.30
C ALA A 46 -7.30 8.22 14.75
N LYS A 47 -8.11 9.00 15.47
CA LYS A 47 -9.51 9.31 15.12
C LYS A 47 -9.66 10.00 13.75
N GLY A 48 -8.61 10.64 13.24
CA GLY A 48 -8.61 11.21 11.90
C GLY A 48 -8.61 10.14 10.80
N ILE A 49 -8.08 8.94 11.06
CA ILE A 49 -8.11 7.85 10.10
C ILE A 49 -9.51 7.21 10.16
N SER A 50 -10.24 7.30 9.05
CA SER A 50 -11.52 6.59 8.89
C SER A 50 -11.32 5.07 9.02
N ARG A 51 -12.29 4.37 9.62
CA ARG A 51 -12.29 2.88 9.70
C ARG A 51 -12.12 2.24 8.31
N HIS A 52 -12.73 2.86 7.30
CA HIS A 52 -12.47 2.59 5.89
C HIS A 52 -12.02 3.92 5.27
N HIS A 53 -10.71 4.09 5.12
CA HIS A 53 -10.11 5.34 4.65
C HIS A 53 -9.90 5.33 3.14
N ALA A 54 -9.33 4.24 2.63
CA ALA A 54 -9.06 4.08 1.21
C ALA A 54 -9.15 2.60 0.81
N THR A 55 -9.23 2.35 -0.50
CA THR A 55 -9.18 1.01 -1.08
C THR A 55 -8.16 1.00 -2.19
N ILE A 56 -7.24 0.04 -2.17
CA ILE A 56 -6.35 -0.26 -3.28
C ILE A 56 -6.97 -1.41 -4.09
N ASP A 57 -7.05 -1.22 -5.40
CA ASP A 57 -7.60 -2.20 -6.33
C ASP A 57 -6.80 -2.22 -7.64
N TRP A 58 -6.92 -3.30 -8.40
CA TRP A 58 -6.31 -3.44 -9.72
C TRP A 58 -7.29 -3.01 -10.82
N VAL A 59 -6.77 -2.33 -11.84
CA VAL A 59 -7.54 -1.88 -13.00
C VAL A 59 -7.09 -2.67 -14.23
N PRO A 60 -7.79 -3.77 -14.60
CA PRO A 60 -7.37 -4.66 -15.68
C PRO A 60 -7.20 -3.93 -17.02
N THR A 61 -8.06 -2.97 -17.32
CA THR A 61 -8.05 -2.23 -18.58
C THR A 61 -6.84 -1.30 -18.74
N LYS A 62 -6.18 -0.94 -17.63
CA LYS A 62 -5.00 -0.06 -17.63
C LYS A 62 -3.73 -0.75 -17.15
N ASN A 63 -3.84 -2.03 -16.78
CA ASN A 63 -2.74 -2.82 -16.25
C ASN A 63 -1.99 -2.10 -15.10
N CYS A 64 -2.74 -1.45 -14.21
CA CYS A 64 -2.18 -0.68 -13.10
C CYS A 64 -3.04 -0.74 -11.84
N PHE A 65 -2.43 -0.43 -10.70
CA PHE A 65 -3.14 -0.28 -9.44
C PHE A 65 -3.81 1.09 -9.37
N CYS A 66 -4.85 1.18 -8.56
CA CYS A 66 -5.45 2.44 -8.18
C CYS A 66 -5.75 2.46 -6.69
N ILE A 67 -5.78 3.65 -6.12
CA ILE A 67 -6.27 3.92 -4.78
C ILE A 67 -7.50 4.82 -4.87
N ILE A 68 -8.54 4.45 -4.13
CA ILE A 68 -9.80 5.18 -4.04
C ILE A 68 -9.93 5.71 -2.62
N CYS A 69 -10.13 7.01 -2.45
CA CYS A 69 -10.35 7.61 -1.13
C CYS A 69 -11.83 7.51 -0.74
N HIS A 70 -12.12 7.04 0.48
CA HIS A 70 -13.48 7.01 1.03
C HIS A 70 -13.65 7.95 2.24
N SER A 71 -12.55 8.58 2.67
CA SER A 71 -12.48 9.39 3.87
C SER A 71 -12.81 10.85 3.60
N LYS A 72 -13.45 11.51 4.58
CA LYS A 72 -13.66 12.97 4.56
C LYS A 72 -12.35 13.76 4.71
N ASN A 73 -11.36 13.18 5.41
CA ASN A 73 -10.07 13.83 5.63
C ASN A 73 -9.16 13.75 4.40
N GLY A 74 -9.52 12.94 3.39
CA GLY A 74 -8.75 12.79 2.17
C GLY A 74 -7.43 12.04 2.36
N MET A 75 -6.64 11.98 1.31
CA MET A 75 -5.31 11.41 1.27
C MET A 75 -4.41 12.27 0.39
N ILE A 76 -3.09 12.15 0.56
CA ILE A 76 -2.11 12.79 -0.31
C ILE A 76 -1.42 11.72 -1.13
N VAL A 77 -1.37 11.90 -2.44
CA VAL A 77 -0.64 11.02 -3.37
C VAL A 77 0.26 11.89 -4.22
N HIS A 78 1.56 11.58 -4.29
CA HIS A 78 2.55 12.40 -5.01
C HIS A 78 2.52 13.90 -4.64
N GLN A 79 2.36 14.21 -3.35
CA GLN A 79 2.25 15.58 -2.81
C GLN A 79 0.97 16.34 -3.20
N GLU A 80 0.04 15.71 -3.92
CA GLU A 80 -1.27 16.29 -4.25
C GLU A 80 -2.37 15.74 -3.34
N TYR A 81 -3.31 16.60 -2.94
CA TYR A 81 -4.43 16.23 -2.08
C TYR A 81 -5.61 15.68 -2.89
N PHE A 82 -6.14 14.54 -2.43
CA PHE A 82 -7.31 13.87 -2.99
C PHE A 82 -8.38 13.69 -1.92
N GLY A 83 -9.53 14.31 -2.13
CA GLY A 83 -10.68 14.21 -1.24
C GLY A 83 -11.47 12.92 -1.41
N LYS A 84 -12.60 12.82 -0.69
CA LYS A 84 -13.52 11.69 -0.77
C LYS A 84 -13.94 11.38 -2.21
N ASP A 85 -14.05 10.08 -2.52
CA ASP A 85 -14.48 9.51 -3.80
C ASP A 85 -13.50 9.76 -4.97
N SER A 86 -12.33 10.34 -4.68
CA SER A 86 -11.24 10.49 -5.66
C SER A 86 -10.57 9.15 -5.96
N LYS A 87 -10.26 8.91 -7.23
CA LYS A 87 -9.51 7.75 -7.71
C LYS A 87 -8.19 8.18 -8.33
N VAL A 88 -7.10 7.59 -7.84
CA VAL A 88 -5.73 7.90 -8.28
C VAL A 88 -5.05 6.62 -8.73
N TYR A 89 -4.33 6.66 -9.85
CA TYR A 89 -3.56 5.51 -10.32
C TYR A 89 -2.19 5.46 -9.64
N LEU A 90 -1.75 4.26 -9.31
CA LEU A 90 -0.50 4.00 -8.62
C LEU A 90 0.51 3.34 -9.56
N SER A 91 1.76 3.76 -9.42
CA SER A 91 2.95 3.12 -10.00
C SER A 91 3.90 2.71 -8.87
N SER A 92 4.91 1.90 -9.18
CA SER A 92 5.92 1.58 -8.19
C SER A 92 6.60 2.86 -7.67
N LYS A 93 6.84 2.91 -6.37
CA LYS A 93 7.35 4.06 -5.61
C LYS A 93 6.37 5.25 -5.51
N SER A 94 5.08 5.05 -5.79
CA SER A 94 4.07 6.08 -5.51
C SER A 94 4.05 6.44 -4.03
N ALA A 95 4.26 7.72 -3.71
CA ALA A 95 4.24 8.23 -2.35
C ALA A 95 2.79 8.45 -1.90
N LEU A 96 2.41 7.83 -0.78
CA LEU A 96 1.09 7.90 -0.17
C LEU A 96 1.22 8.47 1.23
N LYS A 97 0.38 9.46 1.56
CA LYS A 97 0.28 9.98 2.91
C LYS A 97 -1.18 10.05 3.35
N ILE A 98 -1.48 9.41 4.46
CA ILE A 98 -2.79 9.39 5.10
C ILE A 98 -2.58 9.90 6.53
N LEU A 99 -2.88 11.18 6.74
CA LEU A 99 -2.56 11.89 7.99
C LEU A 99 -1.07 11.73 8.35
N ASP A 100 -0.78 11.12 9.49
CA ASP A 100 0.58 10.94 10.02
C ASP A 100 1.30 9.72 9.40
N VAL A 101 0.57 8.86 8.69
CA VAL A 101 1.13 7.68 8.01
C VAL A 101 1.67 8.10 6.64
N SER A 102 2.94 7.84 6.38
CA SER A 102 3.64 8.20 5.14
C SER A 102 4.36 6.98 4.57
N VAL A 103 3.83 6.41 3.49
CA VAL A 103 4.29 5.14 2.91
C VAL A 103 4.47 5.22 1.41
N TYR A 104 5.34 4.39 0.87
CA TYR A 104 5.50 4.17 -0.56
C TYR A 104 4.78 2.90 -0.96
N PHE A 105 4.09 2.95 -2.10
CA PHE A 105 3.54 1.79 -2.77
C PHE A 105 4.62 1.18 -3.68
N LEU A 106 5.02 -0.05 -3.39
CA LEU A 106 6.03 -0.80 -4.14
C LEU A 106 5.34 -1.98 -4.81
N LEU A 107 5.50 -2.12 -6.13
CA LEU A 107 5.08 -3.35 -6.81
C LEU A 107 5.91 -4.53 -6.30
N ALA A 108 5.34 -5.73 -6.30
CA ALA A 108 6.15 -6.91 -6.09
C ALA A 108 7.20 -6.99 -7.19
N ASP A 109 8.47 -7.05 -6.82
CA ASP A 109 9.53 -7.31 -7.77
C ASP A 109 9.33 -8.72 -8.29
N ASN A 110 9.06 -8.86 -9.59
CA ASN A 110 9.13 -10.15 -10.26
C ASN A 110 10.59 -10.65 -10.36
N ASN A 111 11.56 -9.87 -9.86
CA ASN A 111 12.93 -10.28 -9.68
C ASN A 111 13.01 -11.16 -8.42
N THR A 112 12.53 -12.39 -8.54
CA THR A 112 13.21 -13.50 -7.89
C THR A 112 14.63 -13.44 -8.42
N GLU A 113 15.53 -12.74 -7.73
CA GLU A 113 16.95 -13.02 -7.88
C GLU A 113 17.12 -14.48 -7.45
N GLU A 114 17.14 -15.38 -8.43
CA GLU A 114 18.02 -16.54 -8.38
C GLU A 114 19.45 -15.99 -8.21
N ALA A 115 19.81 -15.67 -6.98
CA ALA A 115 21.18 -15.40 -6.58
C ALA A 115 21.67 -16.63 -5.83
N ASP A 116 22.26 -17.55 -6.58
CA ASP A 116 23.53 -18.20 -6.20
C ASP A 116 24.27 -18.59 -7.50
N GLY A 117 24.97 -17.58 -8.05
CA GLY A 117 26.31 -17.67 -8.66
C GLY A 117 26.61 -18.73 -9.72
N GLU A 118 26.72 -18.27 -10.97
CA GLU A 118 27.39 -18.97 -12.06
C GLU A 118 28.94 -18.85 -11.96
N ASP A 119 29.61 -19.93 -12.37
CA ASP A 119 30.99 -20.07 -12.88
C ASP A 119 32.25 -20.00 -11.97
N ILE A 120 32.97 -21.14 -11.91
CA ILE A 120 34.41 -21.19 -12.23
C ILE A 120 34.71 -22.44 -13.08
N LEU A 121 35.00 -22.22 -14.37
CA LEU A 121 35.80 -23.12 -15.23
C LEU A 121 37.28 -23.13 -14.80
N LYS A 122 37.95 -24.29 -15.05
CA LYS A 122 39.40 -24.60 -15.13
C LYS A 122 39.78 -25.72 -14.14
N GLU A 123 40.45 -26.82 -14.50
CA GLU A 123 41.17 -27.31 -15.70
C GLU A 123 40.97 -28.83 -15.82
#